data_AF-A0A8Q3SIK6-F1
#
_entry.id   AF-A0A8Q3SIK6-F1
#
_cell.length_a   1.000
_cell.length_b   1.000
_cell.length_c   1.000
_cell.angle_alpha   90.00
_cell.angle_beta   90.00
_cell.angle_gamma   90.00
#
_symmetry.space_group_name_H-M   'P 1'
#
loop_
_entity.id
_entity.type
_entity.pdbx_description
1 polymer ?
#
loop_
_entity_poly.entity_id
_entity_poly.type
_entity_poly.pdbx_seq_one_letter_code
_entity_poly.pdbx_strand_id
1 'polypeptide(L)' 'MAVTEASLLRQCPLLLPQNRSKTVYEGFISAQGRDFHLRIVLPEDLQLKNARKLP' A
#
# COMPACT_ATOMS: atom_id res chain seq x y z
N MET A 1 2.62 1.31 14.68
CA MET A 1 2.10 0.65 13.46
C MET A 1 0.80 1.27 12.96
N ALA A 2 -0.18 1.58 13.82
CA ALA A 2 -1.46 2.18 13.40
C ALA A 2 -1.33 3.55 12.68
N VAL A 3 -0.31 4.35 12.99
CA VAL A 3 -0.12 5.68 12.39
C VAL A 3 0.20 5.60 10.90
N THR A 4 1.00 4.61 10.49
CA THR A 4 1.41 4.42 9.09
C THR A 4 0.25 3.92 8.22
N GLU A 5 -0.54 2.97 8.75
CA GLU A 5 -1.75 2.49 8.08
C GLU A 5 -2.79 3.60 7.91
N ALA A 6 -3.02 4.40 8.96
CA ALA A 6 -3.95 5.52 8.90
C ALA A 6 -3.50 6.59 7.89
N SER A 7 -2.20 6.88 7.82
CA SER A 7 -1.67 7.80 6.81
C SER A 7 -1.82 7.27 5.39
N LEU A 8 -1.54 5.99 5.17
CA LEU A 8 -1.63 5.38 3.83
C LEU A 8 -3.07 5.34 3.34
N LEU A 9 -4.04 4.95 4.17
CA LEU A 9 -5.46 4.97 3.80
C LEU A 9 -6.03 6.39 3.65
N ARG A 10 -5.50 7.37 4.37
CA ARG A 10 -5.89 8.79 4.18
C ARG A 10 -5.34 9.37 2.88
N GLN A 11 -4.15 8.97 2.46
CA GLN A 11 -3.51 9.48 1.23
C GLN A 11 -3.89 8.67 -0.02
N CYS A 12 -4.14 7.37 0.14
CA CYS A 12 -4.44 6.44 -0.94
C CYS A 12 -5.60 5.53 -0.51
N PRO A 13 -6.85 6.04 -0.49
CA PRO A 13 -8.00 5.32 0.04
C PRO A 13 -8.37 4.05 -0.73
N LEU A 14 -7.91 3.92 -1.97
CA LEU A 14 -8.16 2.76 -2.83
C LEU A 14 -7.15 1.62 -2.63
N LEU A 15 -6.05 1.84 -1.89
CA LEU A 15 -5.06 0.82 -1.57
C LEU A 15 -5.50 0.03 -0.34
N LEU A 16 -6.14 -1.11 -0.56
CA LEU A 16 -6.77 -1.92 0.48
C LEU A 16 -5.88 -3.09 0.91
N PRO A 17 -5.92 -3.51 2.19
CA PRO A 17 -5.23 -4.70 2.66
C PRO A 17 -5.81 -5.96 2.01
N GLN A 18 -4.96 -6.79 1.43
CA GLN A 18 -5.34 -8.04 0.75
C GLN A 18 -5.14 -9.29 1.62
N ASN A 19 -4.52 -9.15 2.79
CA ASN A 19 -4.35 -10.24 3.75
C ASN A 19 -4.63 -9.78 5.18
N ARG A 20 -4.94 -10.75 6.05
CA ARG A 20 -5.23 -10.49 7.47
C ARG A 20 -4.03 -9.92 8.21
N SER A 21 -2.83 -10.30 7.79
CA SER A 21 -1.57 -9.79 8.36
C SER A 21 -1.27 -8.35 7.97
N LYS A 22 -2.06 -7.76 7.05
CA LYS A 22 -1.88 -6.41 6.52
C LYS A 22 -0.47 -6.12 6.02
N THR A 23 0.14 -7.10 5.38
CA THR A 23 1.45 -6.97 4.73
C THR A 23 1.32 -6.81 3.23
N VAL A 24 0.15 -7.09 2.66
CA VAL A 24 -0.11 -6.89 1.22
C VAL A 24 -1.19 -5.84 1.08
N TYR A 25 -0.91 -4.78 0.33
CA TYR A 25 -1.88 -3.77 -0.07
C TYR A 25 -1.98 -3.74 -1.59
N GLU A 26 -3.18 -3.63 -2.10
CA GLU A 26 -3.43 -3.59 -3.55
C GLU A 26 -4.58 -2.64 -3.85
N GLY A 27 -4.47 -1.96 -4.99
CA GLY A 27 -5.46 -0.98 -5.40
C GLY A 27 -4.97 -0.06 -6.49
N PHE A 28 -5.70 1.02 -6.71
CA PHE A 28 -5.41 2.00 -7.74
C PHE A 28 -4.92 3.32 -7.13
N ILE A 29 -3.98 3.98 -7.80
CA ILE A 29 -3.69 5.39 -7.54
C ILE A 29 -3.82 6.17 -8.84
N SER A 30 -4.31 7.40 -8.74
CA SER A 30 -4.33 8.33 -9.85
C SER A 30 -3.19 9.32 -9.70
N ALA A 31 -2.34 9.43 -10.72
CA ALA A 31 -1.26 10.41 -10.77
C ALA A 31 -1.15 10.98 -12.19
N GLN A 32 -1.05 12.31 -12.31
CA GLN A 32 -0.93 13.00 -13.59
C GLN A 32 -2.04 12.62 -14.60
N GLY A 33 -3.27 12.42 -14.12
CA GLY A 33 -4.43 12.08 -14.95
C GLY A 33 -4.44 10.63 -15.47
N ARG A 34 -3.63 9.74 -14.90
CA ARG A 34 -3.60 8.32 -15.25
C ARG A 34 -3.79 7.48 -14.00
N ASP A 35 -4.46 6.35 -14.17
CA ASP A 35 -4.67 5.38 -13.10
C ASP A 35 -3.63 4.25 -13.21
N PHE A 36 -3.05 3.91 -12.07
CA PHE A 36 -2.05 2.85 -11.95
C PHE A 36 -2.56 1.83 -10.95
N HIS A 37 -2.57 0.57 -11.37
CA HIS A 37 -2.75 -0.54 -10.45
C HIS A 37 -1.44 -0.81 -9.74
N LEU A 38 -1.44 -0.83 -8.41
CA LEU A 38 -0.27 -1.09 -7.59
C LEU A 38 -0.55 -2.18 -6.59
N ARG A 39 0.47 -3.04 -6.42
CA ARG A 39 0.55 -4.00 -5.34
C ARG A 39 1.82 -3.75 -4.53
N ILE A 40 1.63 -3.50 -3.23
CA ILE A 40 2.68 -3.23 -2.27
C ILE A 40 2.77 -4.44 -1.34
N VAL A 41 3.95 -5.06 -1.27
CA VAL A 41 4.26 -6.10 -0.30
C VAL A 41 5.21 -5.52 0.73
N LEU A 42 4.71 -5.36 1.94
CA LEU A 42 5.49 -5.02 3.12
C LEU A 42 6.23 -6.26 3.63
N PRO A 43 7.46 -6.11 4.11
CA PRO A 43 8.14 -7.17 4.84
C PRO A 43 7.42 -7.47 6.17
N GLU A 44 7.71 -8.61 6.79
CA GLU A 44 7.08 -9.03 8.06
C GLU A 44 7.31 -8.03 9.21
N ASP A 45 8.39 -7.25 9.14
CA ASP A 45 8.67 -6.16 10.08
C ASP A 45 7.82 -4.90 9.84
N LEU A 46 6.96 -4.92 8.82
CA LEU A 46 6.07 -3.84 8.36
C LEU A 46 6.81 -2.53 8.05
N GLN A 47 8.11 -2.60 7.76
CA GLN A 47 8.93 -1.44 7.46
C GLN A 47 8.86 -1.11 5.96
N LEU A 48 8.22 0.02 5.63
CA LEU A 48 8.09 0.52 4.25
C LEU A 48 9.43 0.76 3.54
N LYS A 49 10.51 1.01 4.30
CA LYS A 49 11.88 1.19 3.77
C LYS A 49 12.37 0.01 2.91
N ASN A 50 11.79 -1.18 3.10
CA ASN A 50 12.16 -2.40 2.39
C ASN A 50 11.04 -2.94 1.48
N ALA A 51 9.94 -2.19 1.31
CA ALA A 51 8.83 -2.64 0.47
C ALA A 51 9.23 -2.67 -1.00
N ARG A 52 9.02 -3.80 -1.68
CA ARG A 52 9.24 -3.91 -3.13
C ARG A 52 7.97 -3.47 -3.86
N LYS A 53 8.13 -2.58 -4.84
CA LYS A 53 7.09 -2.37 -5.87
C LYS A 53 7.20 -3.50 -6.88
N LEU A 54 6.12 -4.26 -7.02
CA LEU A 54 6.00 -5.23 -8.10
C LEU A 54 5.47 -4.50 -9.35
N PRO A 55 6.04 -4.78 -10.54
CA PRO A 55 5.59 -4.21 -11.80
C PRO A 55 4.20 -4.72 -12.22
#